data_AF-A0A0F4GVN1-F1
#
_entry.id   AF-A0A0F4GVN1-F1
#
_cell.length_a   1.000
_cell.length_b   1.000
_cell.length_c   1.000
_cell.angle_alpha   90.00
_cell.angle_beta   90.00
_cell.angle_gamma   90.00
#
_symmetry.space_group_name_H-M   'P 1'
#
loop_
_entity.id
_entity.type
_entity.pdbx_description
1 polymer ?
#
loop_
_entity_poly.entity_id
_entity_poly.type
_entity_poly.pdbx_seq_one_letter_code
_entity_poly.pdbx_strand_id
1 'polypeptide(L)'
;MSLCFDQAYTALRNGRISYEQYLHEVLLNFTEARDPRDALSKRSWEFSINDPVGNSIREAGLSTPTISHQDLQTHILPVYLSTLHSSLPSLRHHLSHPMAQHKPILRSLLTLAASVSSAQILHYLLSAYPTLSLQETNASLALSYTRRTAPLLDVLYNHDWRSIRNSATEFQRATEWALHTHAEELDWFLAHGGIVNQEILARTMGCETKIVADCVALLLARFGVGMFRGTGVLHMAARRGQAEVVRMLIEAGVHVDEVVQLERYREGSMALGEAARGGHVEIARMLVAYGAGMKGSGGRLANARL
;
A
#
# COMPACT_ATOMS: atom_id res chain seq x y z
N MET A 1 19.03 10.67 28.36
CA MET A 1 17.59 10.48 28.64
C MET A 1 17.04 9.70 27.47
N SER A 2 16.40 8.55 27.72
CA SER A 2 15.68 7.80 26.69
C SER A 2 14.53 8.65 26.15
N LEU A 3 14.22 8.49 24.87
CA LEU A 3 13.07 9.15 24.23
C LEU A 3 11.80 8.35 24.52
N CYS A 4 10.68 9.04 24.76
CA CYS A 4 9.37 8.39 24.74
C CYS A 4 8.99 7.97 23.31
N PHE A 5 8.00 7.09 23.16
CA PHE A 5 7.57 6.59 21.83
C PHE A 5 7.32 7.72 20.81
N ASP A 6 6.58 8.76 21.22
CA ASP A 6 6.24 9.89 20.35
C ASP A 6 7.46 10.69 19.90
N GLN A 7 8.41 10.91 20.81
CA GLN A 7 9.65 11.63 20.53
C GLN A 7 10.57 10.81 19.64
N ALA A 8 10.69 9.50 19.89
CA ALA A 8 11.46 8.59 19.07
C ALA A 8 10.90 8.54 17.63
N TYR A 9 9.59 8.39 17.47
CA TYR A 9 8.96 8.37 16.15
C TYR A 9 9.11 9.72 15.41
N THR A 10 8.92 10.83 16.12
CA THR A 10 9.11 12.17 15.56
C THR A 10 10.56 12.39 15.14
N ALA A 11 11.53 11.90 15.92
CA ALA A 11 12.95 11.97 15.57
C ALA A 11 13.27 11.12 14.33
N LEU A 12 12.69 9.92 14.23
CA LEU A 12 12.83 9.04 13.06
C LEU A 12 12.25 9.69 11.80
N ARG A 13 11.02 10.22 11.85
CA ARG A 13 10.40 10.90 10.70
C ARG A 13 11.17 12.13 10.23
N ASN A 14 11.82 12.83 11.16
CA ASN A 14 12.66 13.97 10.86
C ASN A 14 14.09 13.59 10.43
N GLY A 15 14.41 12.29 10.31
CA GLY A 15 15.73 11.79 9.93
C GLY A 15 16.84 12.10 10.94
N ARG A 16 16.49 12.40 12.20
CA ARG A 16 17.46 12.72 13.27
C ARG A 16 18.12 11.48 13.86
N ILE A 17 17.42 10.34 13.78
CA ILE A 17 17.91 9.04 14.25
C ILE A 17 17.68 7.98 13.17
N SER A 18 18.51 6.94 13.17
CA SER A 18 18.33 5.77 12.31
C SER A 18 17.18 4.88 12.82
N TYR A 19 16.70 3.97 11.97
CA TYR A 19 15.67 3.01 12.38
C TYR A 19 16.17 2.05 13.48
N GLU A 20 17.46 1.70 13.46
CA GLU A 20 18.09 0.91 14.54
C GLU A 20 18.10 1.65 15.87
N GLN A 21 18.45 2.94 15.84
CA GLN A 21 18.40 3.81 17.03
C GLN A 21 16.97 3.95 17.53
N TYR A 22 16.01 4.12 16.62
CA TYR A 22 14.59 4.14 16.96
C TYR A 22 14.15 2.85 17.67
N LEU A 23 14.49 1.67 17.15
CA LEU A 23 14.19 0.39 17.80
C LEU A 23 14.85 0.29 19.18
N HIS A 24 16.10 0.74 19.31
CA HIS A 24 16.78 0.77 20.60
C HIS A 24 16.01 1.62 21.62
N GLU A 25 15.66 2.86 21.28
CA GLU A 25 14.90 3.77 22.16
C GLU A 25 13.53 3.22 22.54
N VAL A 26 12.81 2.66 21.57
CA VAL A 26 11.48 2.11 21.78
C VAL A 26 11.52 0.84 22.63
N LEU A 27 12.50 -0.04 22.43
CA LEU A 27 12.67 -1.27 23.20
C LEU A 27 13.15 -1.03 24.65
N LEU A 28 13.81 0.10 24.95
CA LEU A 28 14.17 0.45 26.33
C LEU A 28 12.94 0.50 27.26
N ASN A 29 11.74 0.72 26.71
CA ASN A 29 10.48 0.70 27.46
C ASN A 29 10.07 -0.67 28.01
N PHE A 30 10.73 -1.77 27.61
CA PHE A 30 10.57 -3.06 28.28
C PHE A 30 11.25 -3.12 29.66
N THR A 31 12.18 -2.20 29.94
CA THR A 31 12.91 -2.14 31.22
C THR A 31 12.18 -1.24 32.23
N GLU A 32 12.72 -1.13 33.44
CA GLU A 32 12.22 -0.18 34.46
C GLU A 32 12.47 1.29 34.08
N ALA A 33 13.35 1.57 33.12
CA ALA A 33 13.71 2.92 32.66
C ALA A 33 12.66 3.55 31.70
N ARG A 34 11.37 3.27 31.92
CA ARG A 34 10.26 3.81 31.09
C ARG A 34 10.16 5.32 31.24
N ASP A 35 9.85 6.03 30.15
CA ASP A 35 9.42 7.43 30.27
C ASP A 35 8.02 7.46 30.93
N PRO A 36 7.79 8.29 31.97
CA PRO A 36 6.50 8.35 32.65
C PRO A 36 5.31 8.63 31.73
N ARG A 37 5.52 9.34 30.61
CA ARG A 37 4.49 9.63 29.61
C ARG A 37 4.00 8.36 28.90
N ASP A 38 4.82 7.31 28.87
CA ASP A 38 4.49 6.06 28.20
C ASP A 38 3.63 5.11 29.06
N ALA A 39 3.52 5.39 30.37
CA ALA A 39 2.66 4.63 31.28
C ALA A 39 1.15 4.90 31.08
N LEU A 40 0.78 5.96 30.37
CA LEU A 40 -0.59 6.49 30.36
C LEU A 40 -1.54 5.86 29.33
N SER A 41 -1.03 5.16 28.30
CA SER A 41 -1.88 4.70 27.18
C SER A 41 -1.96 3.17 27.14
N LYS A 42 -3.13 2.64 27.51
CA LYS A 42 -3.44 1.19 27.51
C LYS A 42 -4.37 0.76 26.37
N ARG A 43 -4.90 1.70 25.58
CA ARG A 43 -5.93 1.40 24.57
C ARG A 43 -5.39 1.57 23.15
N SER A 44 -5.71 0.61 22.28
CA SER A 44 -5.21 0.53 20.90
C SER A 44 -5.53 1.74 20.01
N TRP A 45 -6.60 2.51 20.33
CA TRP A 45 -6.99 3.72 19.59
C TRP A 45 -6.45 5.03 20.19
N GLU A 46 -5.76 4.99 21.34
CA GLU A 46 -5.07 6.16 21.91
C GLU A 46 -3.72 6.40 21.22
N PHE A 47 -3.27 5.45 20.39
CA PHE A 47 -2.10 5.61 19.55
C PHE A 47 -2.42 6.54 18.37
N SER A 48 -2.37 7.85 18.64
CA SER A 48 -2.57 8.91 17.63
C SER A 48 -1.44 8.97 16.58
N ILE A 49 -0.44 8.10 16.70
CA ILE A 49 0.69 8.00 15.80
C ILE A 49 0.46 6.85 14.82
N ASN A 50 0.59 7.17 13.54
CA ASN A 50 0.58 6.20 12.45
C ASN A 50 1.91 5.42 12.38
N ASP A 51 2.21 4.67 13.44
CA ASP A 51 3.41 3.86 13.62
C ASP A 51 3.02 2.44 14.06
N PRO A 52 2.64 1.56 13.13
CA PRO A 52 2.18 0.22 13.47
C PRO A 52 3.25 -0.58 14.23
N VAL A 53 4.53 -0.40 13.90
CA VAL A 53 5.64 -1.11 14.56
C VAL A 53 5.80 -0.59 15.98
N GLY A 54 5.96 0.71 16.19
CA GLY A 54 6.07 1.30 17.52
C GLY A 54 4.90 0.97 18.43
N ASN A 55 3.67 1.05 17.90
CA ASN A 55 2.46 0.70 18.64
C ASN A 55 2.46 -0.77 19.06
N SER A 56 2.83 -1.69 18.16
CA SER A 56 2.92 -3.11 18.49
C SER A 56 3.99 -3.39 19.56
N ILE A 57 5.13 -2.69 19.50
CA ILE A 57 6.21 -2.82 20.49
C ILE A 57 5.76 -2.27 21.84
N ARG A 58 5.04 -1.15 21.86
CA ARG A 58 4.45 -0.57 23.07
C ARG A 58 3.44 -1.51 23.71
N GLU A 59 2.52 -2.06 22.94
CA GLU A 59 1.57 -3.08 23.40
C GLU A 59 2.31 -4.28 24.01
N ALA A 60 3.40 -4.72 23.38
CA ALA A 60 4.22 -5.81 23.89
C ALA A 60 4.93 -5.45 25.21
N GLY A 61 5.52 -4.27 25.33
CA GLY A 61 6.18 -3.80 26.55
C GLY A 61 5.23 -3.60 27.73
N LEU A 62 3.99 -3.17 27.48
CA LEU A 62 2.95 -3.04 28.50
C LEU A 62 2.37 -4.40 28.94
N SER A 63 2.38 -5.39 28.04
CA SER A 63 1.83 -6.73 28.30
C SER A 63 2.85 -7.72 28.87
N THR A 64 4.13 -7.37 28.88
CA THR A 64 5.22 -8.20 29.40
C THR A 64 5.74 -7.65 30.73
N PRO A 65 6.19 -8.52 31.65
CA PRO A 65 6.89 -8.08 32.85
C PRO A 65 8.13 -7.26 32.49
N THR A 66 8.52 -6.34 33.37
CA THR A 66 9.76 -5.58 33.21
C THR A 66 10.95 -6.52 33.19
N ILE A 67 11.82 -6.34 32.19
CA ILE A 67 13.05 -7.13 32.02
C ILE A 67 14.28 -6.29 32.41
N SER A 68 15.37 -6.96 32.73
CA SER A 68 16.63 -6.27 33.00
C SER A 68 17.19 -5.63 31.72
N HIS A 69 17.98 -4.56 31.87
CA HIS A 69 18.64 -3.92 30.73
C HIS A 69 19.62 -4.87 30.02
N GLN A 70 20.23 -5.79 30.77
CA GLN A 70 21.12 -6.80 30.21
C GLN A 70 20.34 -7.77 29.32
N ASP A 71 19.21 -8.30 29.80
CA ASP A 71 18.37 -9.24 29.02
C ASP A 71 17.79 -8.59 27.76
N LEU A 72 17.43 -7.30 27.85
CA LEU A 72 17.01 -6.55 26.68
C LEU A 72 18.10 -6.53 25.61
N GLN A 73 19.34 -6.20 26.00
CA GLN A 73 20.47 -6.09 25.07
C GLN A 73 20.92 -7.46 24.51
N THR A 74 20.86 -8.52 25.30
CA THR A 74 21.34 -9.85 24.89
C THR A 74 20.29 -10.67 24.15
N HIS A 75 19.00 -10.53 24.49
CA HIS A 75 17.97 -11.47 24.02
C HIS A 75 16.87 -10.82 23.19
N ILE A 76 16.47 -9.58 23.48
CA ILE A 76 15.33 -8.95 22.77
C ILE A 76 15.81 -8.09 21.60
N LEU A 77 16.71 -7.13 21.84
CA LEU A 77 17.22 -6.23 20.81
C LEU A 77 17.80 -6.97 19.59
N PRO A 78 18.62 -8.04 19.74
CA PRO A 78 19.16 -8.76 18.59
C PRO A 78 18.10 -9.44 17.72
N VAL A 79 16.95 -9.81 18.28
CA VAL A 79 15.83 -10.43 17.54
C VAL A 79 15.19 -9.40 16.61
N TYR A 80 14.95 -8.18 17.11
CA TYR A 80 14.42 -7.07 16.31
C TYR A 80 15.41 -6.60 15.26
N LEU A 81 16.70 -6.47 15.60
CA LEU A 81 17.73 -6.12 14.62
C LEU A 81 17.89 -7.19 13.54
N SER A 82 17.88 -8.47 13.90
CA SER A 82 17.91 -9.57 12.93
C SER A 82 16.70 -9.51 11.97
N THR A 83 15.53 -9.12 12.48
CA THR A 83 14.32 -8.93 11.66
C THR A 83 14.45 -7.74 10.73
N LEU A 84 14.96 -6.60 11.24
CA LEU A 84 15.20 -5.40 10.46
C LEU A 84 16.18 -5.66 9.30
N HIS A 85 17.25 -6.41 9.56
CA HIS A 85 18.24 -6.78 8.55
C HIS A 85 17.82 -7.97 7.68
N SER A 86 16.60 -8.49 7.87
CA SER A 86 16.09 -9.67 7.15
C SER A 86 16.97 -10.92 7.24
N SER A 87 17.70 -11.08 8.35
CA SER A 87 18.57 -12.25 8.60
C SER A 87 17.83 -13.37 9.32
N LEU A 88 17.26 -14.31 8.56
CA LEU A 88 16.58 -15.48 9.11
C LEU A 88 17.49 -16.38 9.98
N PRO A 89 18.76 -16.66 9.63
CA PRO A 89 19.63 -17.48 10.48
C PRO A 89 19.90 -16.85 11.84
N SER A 90 20.20 -15.54 11.87
CA SER A 90 20.41 -14.79 13.11
C SER A 90 19.13 -14.74 13.93
N LEU A 91 17.98 -14.54 13.28
CA LEU A 91 16.70 -14.53 13.96
C LEU A 91 16.41 -15.86 14.66
N ARG A 92 16.61 -16.99 13.97
CA ARG A 92 16.40 -18.33 14.53
C ARG A 92 17.29 -18.60 15.74
N HIS A 93 18.55 -18.15 15.68
CA HIS A 93 19.48 -18.28 16.79
C HIS A 93 18.95 -17.55 18.05
N HIS A 94 18.54 -16.29 17.92
CA HIS A 94 18.06 -15.52 19.06
C HIS A 94 16.66 -15.92 19.55
N LEU A 95 15.78 -16.39 18.65
CA LEU A 95 14.45 -16.91 19.00
C LEU A 95 14.49 -18.26 19.75
N SER A 96 15.65 -18.91 19.84
CA SER A 96 15.80 -20.11 20.67
C SER A 96 15.58 -19.82 22.16
N HIS A 97 15.74 -18.57 22.60
CA HIS A 97 15.57 -18.17 23.99
C HIS A 97 14.08 -18.03 24.38
N PRO A 98 13.63 -18.59 25.52
CA PRO A 98 12.21 -18.57 25.92
C PRO A 98 11.61 -17.16 26.02
N MET A 99 12.41 -16.17 26.47
CA MET A 99 11.95 -14.79 26.60
C MET A 99 11.53 -14.17 25.26
N ALA A 100 12.19 -14.54 24.16
CA ALA A 100 11.88 -14.02 22.84
C ALA A 100 10.62 -14.67 22.23
N GLN A 101 10.13 -15.77 22.82
CA GLN A 101 8.95 -16.52 22.36
C GLN A 101 7.64 -16.06 23.01
N HIS A 102 7.67 -15.03 23.85
CA HIS A 102 6.45 -14.47 24.42
C HIS A 102 5.54 -13.91 23.32
N LYS A 103 4.27 -14.30 23.34
CA LYS A 103 3.27 -13.95 22.31
C LYS A 103 3.24 -12.45 21.95
N PRO A 104 3.25 -11.49 22.90
CA PRO A 104 3.24 -10.07 22.55
C PRO A 104 4.49 -9.65 21.75
N ILE A 105 5.66 -10.20 22.09
CA ILE A 105 6.93 -9.93 21.38
C ILE A 105 6.90 -10.54 19.98
N LEU A 106 6.36 -11.75 19.83
CA LEU A 106 6.20 -12.38 18.52
C LEU A 106 5.26 -11.59 17.59
N ARG A 107 4.22 -10.94 18.13
CA ARG A 107 3.29 -10.08 17.37
C ARG A 107 3.94 -8.80 16.87
N SER A 108 4.75 -8.15 17.71
CA SER A 108 5.50 -6.97 17.29
C SER A 108 6.61 -7.32 16.30
N LEU A 109 7.24 -8.50 16.42
CA LEU A 109 8.16 -9.02 15.41
C LEU A 109 7.46 -9.31 14.08
N LEU A 110 6.26 -9.88 14.10
CA LEU A 110 5.44 -10.08 12.90
C LEU A 110 5.14 -8.74 12.21
N THR A 111 4.78 -7.71 13.00
CA THR A 111 4.51 -6.35 12.50
C THR A 111 5.76 -5.71 11.91
N LEU A 112 6.93 -5.87 12.54
CA LEU A 112 8.20 -5.40 12.01
C LEU A 112 8.56 -6.11 10.69
N ALA A 113 8.44 -7.44 10.64
CA ALA A 113 8.70 -8.23 9.45
C ALA A 113 7.80 -7.82 8.28
N ALA A 114 6.52 -7.53 8.56
CA ALA A 114 5.58 -6.97 7.61
C ALA A 114 6.03 -5.59 7.11
N SER A 115 6.48 -4.70 8.00
CA SER A 115 6.96 -3.35 7.65
C SER A 115 8.22 -3.34 6.77
N VAL A 116 9.09 -4.34 6.93
CA VAL A 116 10.33 -4.49 6.16
C VAL A 116 10.07 -5.27 4.85
N SER A 117 8.85 -5.77 4.63
CA SER A 117 8.49 -6.62 3.49
C SER A 117 9.32 -7.92 3.41
N SER A 118 9.69 -8.48 4.56
CA SER A 118 10.53 -9.69 4.64
C SER A 118 9.68 -10.97 4.55
N ALA A 119 9.43 -11.46 3.33
CA ALA A 119 8.60 -12.65 3.10
C ALA A 119 9.12 -13.91 3.82
N GLN A 120 10.44 -14.11 3.84
CA GLN A 120 11.07 -15.29 4.48
C GLN A 120 10.83 -15.33 5.99
N ILE A 121 11.01 -14.19 6.67
CA ILE A 121 10.79 -14.09 8.11
C ILE A 121 9.31 -14.18 8.43
N LEU A 122 8.46 -13.50 7.65
CA LEU A 122 7.01 -13.52 7.85
C LEU A 122 6.47 -14.96 7.74
N HIS A 123 6.89 -15.69 6.70
CA HIS A 123 6.54 -17.10 6.53
C HIS A 123 7.02 -17.96 7.71
N TYR A 124 8.28 -17.80 8.11
CA TYR A 124 8.83 -18.54 9.25
C TYR A 124 8.03 -18.30 10.52
N LEU A 125 7.76 -17.04 10.89
CA LEU A 125 7.01 -16.70 12.11
C LEU A 125 5.60 -17.30 12.10
N LEU A 126 4.88 -17.19 10.98
CA LEU A 126 3.52 -17.73 10.86
C LEU A 126 3.50 -19.27 10.85
N SER A 127 4.52 -19.91 10.28
CA SER A 127 4.66 -21.38 10.27
C SER A 127 5.05 -21.96 11.65
N ALA A 128 5.95 -21.27 12.37
CA ALA A 128 6.49 -21.72 13.64
C ALA A 128 5.53 -21.43 14.81
N TYR A 129 4.72 -20.38 14.69
CA TYR A 129 3.82 -19.92 15.75
C TYR A 129 2.38 -19.75 15.24
N PRO A 130 1.57 -20.81 15.24
CA PRO A 130 0.18 -20.78 14.76
C PRO A 130 -0.76 -19.81 15.51
N THR A 131 -0.32 -19.28 16.66
CA THR A 131 -1.08 -18.30 17.45
C THR A 131 -1.02 -16.88 16.89
N LEU A 132 -0.13 -16.64 15.92
CA LEU A 132 0.03 -15.36 15.24
C LEU A 132 -0.97 -15.26 14.08
N SER A 133 -1.53 -14.07 13.89
CA SER A 133 -2.47 -13.80 12.80
C SER A 133 -2.13 -12.51 12.10
N LEU A 134 -2.20 -12.53 10.77
CA LEU A 134 -2.05 -11.34 9.93
C LEU A 134 -3.30 -10.42 9.97
N GLN A 135 -4.37 -10.84 10.64
CA GLN A 135 -5.56 -10.02 10.85
C GLN A 135 -5.41 -9.03 12.01
N GLU A 136 -4.33 -9.12 12.79
CA GLU A 136 -4.06 -8.16 13.86
C GLU A 136 -3.91 -6.73 13.30
N THR A 137 -4.47 -5.75 14.01
CA THR A 137 -4.62 -4.36 13.54
C THR A 137 -3.28 -3.77 13.08
N ASN A 138 -2.23 -3.89 13.89
CA ASN A 138 -0.92 -3.32 13.60
C ASN A 138 -0.22 -4.02 12.41
N ALA A 139 -0.29 -5.35 12.35
CA ALA A 139 0.30 -6.12 11.24
C ALA A 139 -0.40 -5.83 9.90
N SER A 140 -1.75 -5.82 9.90
CA SER A 140 -2.54 -5.49 8.71
C SER A 140 -2.34 -4.04 8.26
N LEU A 141 -2.18 -3.12 9.21
CA LEU A 141 -1.87 -1.72 8.92
C LEU A 141 -0.45 -1.57 8.34
N ALA A 142 0.55 -2.25 8.91
CA ALA A 142 1.92 -2.26 8.37
C ALA A 142 1.94 -2.73 6.91
N LEU A 143 1.24 -3.84 6.59
CA LEU A 143 1.12 -4.37 5.23
C LEU A 143 0.42 -3.45 4.23
N SER A 144 -0.40 -2.50 4.71
CA SER A 144 -1.08 -1.53 3.85
C SER A 144 -0.16 -0.42 3.35
N TYR A 145 0.93 -0.15 4.07
CA TYR A 145 1.92 0.87 3.71
C TYR A 145 3.15 0.31 3.01
N THR A 146 3.29 -1.01 2.97
CA THR A 146 4.48 -1.66 2.43
C THR A 146 4.27 -2.06 0.98
N ARG A 147 5.37 -2.02 0.22
CA ARG A 147 5.38 -2.55 -1.13
C ARG A 147 5.24 -4.07 -1.05
N ARG A 148 4.18 -4.61 -1.64
CA ARG A 148 3.90 -6.04 -1.66
C ARG A 148 4.52 -6.69 -2.88
N THR A 149 5.68 -7.32 -2.68
CA THR A 149 6.39 -8.10 -3.70
C THR A 149 5.74 -9.47 -3.90
N ALA A 150 6.02 -10.13 -5.02
CA ALA A 150 5.47 -11.46 -5.30
C ALA A 150 5.71 -12.50 -4.17
N PRO A 151 6.94 -12.64 -3.62
CA PRO A 151 7.17 -13.58 -2.51
C PRO A 151 6.38 -13.22 -1.25
N LEU A 152 6.15 -11.92 -0.99
CA LEU A 152 5.33 -11.50 0.14
C LEU A 152 3.87 -11.86 -0.11
N LEU A 153 3.35 -11.63 -1.31
CA LEU A 153 1.96 -11.97 -1.68
C LEU A 153 1.70 -13.48 -1.57
N ASP A 154 2.66 -14.33 -1.94
CA ASP A 154 2.55 -15.79 -1.73
C ASP A 154 2.33 -16.12 -0.25
N VAL A 155 3.08 -15.48 0.64
CA VAL A 155 2.92 -15.67 2.10
C VAL A 155 1.56 -15.15 2.56
N LEU A 156 1.15 -13.95 2.13
CA LEU A 156 -0.14 -13.36 2.50
C LEU A 156 -1.32 -14.23 2.05
N TYR A 157 -1.26 -14.77 0.83
CA TYR A 157 -2.27 -15.66 0.28
C TYR A 157 -2.33 -16.98 1.05
N ASN A 158 -1.19 -17.63 1.29
CA ASN A 158 -1.14 -18.89 2.02
C ASN A 158 -1.69 -18.79 3.45
N HIS A 159 -1.52 -17.64 4.09
CA HIS A 159 -2.00 -17.34 5.43
C HIS A 159 -3.33 -16.55 5.49
N ASP A 160 -4.07 -16.47 4.37
CA ASP A 160 -5.41 -15.87 4.28
C ASP A 160 -5.52 -14.44 4.82
N TRP A 161 -4.53 -13.60 4.51
CA TRP A 161 -4.57 -12.18 4.88
C TRP A 161 -5.79 -11.50 4.25
N ARG A 162 -6.62 -10.82 5.06
CA ARG A 162 -7.89 -10.19 4.62
C ARG A 162 -8.84 -11.15 3.89
N SER A 163 -8.80 -12.44 4.21
CA SER A 163 -9.66 -13.43 3.58
C SER A 163 -9.47 -13.56 2.07
N ILE A 164 -8.31 -13.16 1.52
CA ILE A 164 -8.06 -13.22 0.07
C ILE A 164 -8.01 -14.66 -0.46
N ARG A 165 -7.74 -15.67 0.38
CA ARG A 165 -7.72 -17.07 -0.05
C ARG A 165 -9.11 -17.69 0.04
N ASN A 166 -9.88 -17.31 1.06
CA ASN A 166 -11.17 -17.93 1.36
C ASN A 166 -12.37 -17.17 0.77
N SER A 167 -12.21 -15.94 0.29
CA SER A 167 -13.28 -15.11 -0.26
C SER A 167 -12.93 -14.57 -1.64
N ALA A 168 -13.65 -15.04 -2.68
CA ALA A 168 -13.49 -14.55 -4.04
C ALA A 168 -13.79 -13.05 -4.16
N THR A 169 -14.71 -12.52 -3.34
CA THR A 169 -15.04 -11.10 -3.35
C THR A 169 -13.92 -10.24 -2.79
N GLU A 170 -13.25 -10.68 -1.71
CA GLU A 170 -12.10 -9.98 -1.13
C GLU A 170 -10.87 -10.10 -2.02
N PHE A 171 -10.65 -11.27 -2.62
CA PHE A 171 -9.59 -11.45 -3.62
C PHE A 171 -9.76 -10.51 -4.81
N GLN A 172 -10.99 -10.38 -5.31
CA GLN A 172 -11.30 -9.50 -6.42
C GLN A 172 -11.17 -8.01 -6.02
N ARG A 173 -11.61 -7.63 -4.81
CA ARG A 173 -11.38 -6.28 -4.27
C ARG A 173 -9.90 -5.94 -4.12
N ALA A 174 -9.08 -6.91 -3.69
CA ALA A 174 -7.63 -6.73 -3.61
C ALA A 174 -7.01 -6.57 -5.00
N THR A 175 -7.46 -7.36 -5.98
CA THR A 175 -7.08 -7.22 -7.40
C THR A 175 -7.43 -5.83 -7.94
N GLU A 176 -8.62 -5.31 -7.63
CA GLU A 176 -9.05 -3.96 -8.00
C GLU A 176 -8.18 -2.88 -7.35
N TRP A 177 -7.86 -3.03 -6.06
CA TRP A 177 -6.99 -2.10 -5.36
C TRP A 177 -5.55 -2.09 -5.90
N ALA A 178 -5.06 -3.24 -6.40
CA ALA A 178 -3.73 -3.37 -6.98
C ALA A 178 -3.52 -2.48 -8.22
N LEU A 179 -4.59 -2.02 -8.88
CA LEU A 179 -4.52 -1.01 -9.96
C LEU A 179 -3.95 0.33 -9.49
N HIS A 180 -4.03 0.61 -8.19
CA HIS A 180 -3.61 1.87 -7.57
C HIS A 180 -2.30 1.76 -6.79
N THR A 181 -1.70 0.57 -6.67
CA THR A 181 -0.48 0.35 -5.88
C THR A 181 0.74 0.21 -6.78
N HIS A 182 1.00 -0.96 -7.35
CA HIS A 182 2.16 -1.26 -8.19
C HIS A 182 1.87 -2.41 -9.16
N ALA A 183 2.53 -2.41 -10.32
CA ALA A 183 2.30 -3.41 -11.38
C ALA A 183 2.68 -4.84 -10.97
N GLU A 184 3.71 -5.02 -10.15
CA GLU A 184 4.14 -6.34 -9.66
C GLU A 184 3.05 -7.03 -8.83
N GLU A 185 2.35 -6.26 -7.98
CA GLU A 185 1.23 -6.77 -7.20
C GLU A 185 0.05 -7.15 -8.10
N LEU A 186 -0.28 -6.28 -9.06
CA LEU A 186 -1.34 -6.54 -10.03
C LEU A 186 -1.05 -7.80 -10.86
N ASP A 187 0.18 -7.95 -11.38
CA ASP A 187 0.57 -9.10 -12.17
C ASP A 187 0.45 -10.41 -11.38
N TRP A 188 0.85 -10.38 -10.10
CA TRP A 188 0.66 -11.50 -9.20
C TRP A 188 -0.82 -11.88 -9.07
N PHE A 189 -1.71 -10.91 -8.81
CA PHE A 189 -3.15 -11.21 -8.72
C PHE A 189 -3.70 -11.78 -10.04
N LEU A 190 -3.31 -11.20 -11.19
CA LEU A 190 -3.71 -11.70 -12.51
C LEU A 190 -3.18 -13.11 -12.81
N ALA A 191 -2.01 -13.48 -12.30
CA ALA A 191 -1.46 -14.83 -12.39
C ALA A 191 -2.22 -15.84 -11.52
N HIS A 192 -2.82 -15.39 -10.42
CA HIS A 192 -3.56 -16.22 -9.46
C HIS A 192 -5.09 -16.20 -9.68
N GLY A 193 -5.55 -15.80 -10.87
CA GLY A 193 -6.96 -15.83 -11.26
C GLY A 193 -7.73 -14.54 -10.99
N GLY A 194 -7.05 -13.44 -10.65
CA GLY A 194 -7.63 -12.12 -10.54
C GLY A 194 -8.15 -11.65 -11.89
N ILE A 195 -9.34 -11.07 -11.90
CA ILE A 195 -9.99 -10.64 -13.14
C ILE A 195 -9.91 -9.13 -13.23
N VAL A 196 -9.44 -8.60 -14.37
CA VAL A 196 -9.58 -7.18 -14.71
C VAL A 196 -10.26 -7.11 -16.07
N ASN A 197 -11.42 -6.46 -16.11
CA ASN A 197 -12.20 -6.26 -17.32
C ASN A 197 -12.61 -4.78 -17.46
N GLN A 198 -13.29 -4.44 -18.56
CA GLN A 198 -13.72 -3.06 -18.84
C GLN A 198 -14.64 -2.49 -17.74
N GLU A 199 -15.55 -3.30 -17.20
CA GLU A 199 -16.49 -2.88 -16.14
C GLU A 199 -15.75 -2.55 -14.84
N ILE A 200 -14.79 -3.38 -14.45
CA ILE A 200 -13.97 -3.17 -13.26
C ILE A 200 -13.12 -1.91 -13.41
N LEU A 201 -12.52 -1.69 -14.58
CA LEU A 201 -11.80 -0.46 -14.89
C LEU A 201 -12.72 0.76 -14.80
N ALA A 202 -13.91 0.70 -15.41
CA ALA A 202 -14.88 1.79 -15.34
C ALA A 202 -15.31 2.10 -13.89
N ARG A 203 -15.54 1.06 -13.07
CA ARG A 203 -15.90 1.21 -11.66
C ARG A 203 -14.78 1.85 -10.84
N THR A 204 -13.54 1.36 -10.98
CA THR A 204 -12.38 1.89 -10.24
C THR A 204 -12.05 3.33 -10.61
N MET A 205 -12.41 3.78 -11.82
CA MET A 205 -12.27 5.18 -12.22
C MET A 205 -13.20 6.16 -11.47
N GLY A 206 -14.20 5.66 -10.73
CA GLY A 206 -15.02 6.46 -9.81
C GLY A 206 -14.32 6.84 -8.50
N CYS A 207 -13.25 6.13 -8.11
CA CYS A 207 -12.47 6.37 -6.90
C CYS A 207 -11.52 7.56 -7.08
N GLU A 208 -11.20 8.32 -6.03
CA GLU A 208 -10.27 9.48 -6.15
C GLU A 208 -8.81 9.06 -6.40
N THR A 209 -8.46 7.81 -6.12
CA THR A 209 -7.11 7.22 -6.24
C THR A 209 -6.66 7.06 -7.69
N LYS A 210 -5.50 7.62 -8.04
CA LYS A 210 -4.93 7.57 -9.40
C LYS A 210 -4.56 6.12 -9.78
N ILE A 211 -4.68 5.78 -11.06
CA ILE A 211 -4.15 4.51 -11.57
C ILE A 211 -2.64 4.65 -11.75
N VAL A 212 -1.89 3.58 -11.51
CA VAL A 212 -0.43 3.64 -11.64
C VAL A 212 -0.05 3.38 -13.10
N ALA A 213 0.89 4.18 -13.61
CA ALA A 213 1.34 4.09 -15.00
C ALA A 213 1.83 2.68 -15.37
N ASP A 214 2.64 2.07 -14.49
CA ASP A 214 3.13 0.70 -14.68
C ASP A 214 1.98 -0.32 -14.78
N CYS A 215 0.90 -0.14 -14.03
CA CYS A 215 -0.28 -1.02 -14.12
C CYS A 215 -0.98 -0.89 -15.48
N VAL A 216 -1.07 0.33 -16.01
CA VAL A 216 -1.62 0.57 -17.36
C VAL A 216 -0.74 -0.09 -18.42
N ALA A 217 0.58 0.06 -18.31
CA ALA A 217 1.53 -0.58 -19.21
C ALA A 217 1.40 -2.11 -19.19
N LEU A 218 1.31 -2.72 -18.00
CA LEU A 218 1.09 -4.16 -17.83
C LEU A 218 -0.21 -4.62 -18.50
N LEU A 219 -1.32 -3.92 -18.25
CA LEU A 219 -2.62 -4.26 -18.84
C LEU A 219 -2.63 -4.11 -20.36
N LEU A 220 -2.00 -3.06 -20.90
CA LEU A 220 -1.82 -2.87 -22.34
C LEU A 220 -1.01 -4.02 -22.96
N ALA A 221 0.09 -4.43 -22.33
CA ALA A 221 0.92 -5.53 -22.82
C ALA A 221 0.18 -6.87 -22.80
N ARG A 222 -0.65 -7.12 -21.77
CA ARG A 222 -1.29 -8.42 -21.53
C ARG A 222 -2.64 -8.60 -22.24
N PHE A 223 -3.44 -7.54 -22.34
CA PHE A 223 -4.80 -7.58 -22.86
C PHE A 223 -5.05 -6.67 -24.07
N GLY A 224 -4.09 -5.81 -24.42
CA GLY A 224 -4.17 -4.89 -25.55
C GLY A 224 -5.08 -3.68 -25.30
N VAL A 225 -5.14 -2.80 -26.30
CA VAL A 225 -5.87 -1.52 -26.23
C VAL A 225 -7.39 -1.69 -26.05
N GLY A 226 -7.95 -2.83 -26.48
CA GLY A 226 -9.39 -3.10 -26.40
C GLY A 226 -9.93 -3.03 -24.98
N MET A 227 -9.12 -3.35 -23.97
CA MET A 227 -9.49 -3.30 -22.55
C MET A 227 -9.82 -1.88 -22.05
N PHE A 228 -9.28 -0.84 -22.69
CA PHE A 228 -9.46 0.54 -22.22
C PHE A 228 -10.61 1.27 -22.93
N ARG A 229 -11.14 0.71 -24.01
CA ARG A 229 -12.27 1.29 -24.75
C ARG A 229 -13.55 1.25 -23.90
N GLY A 230 -14.29 2.34 -23.87
CA GLY A 230 -15.55 2.51 -23.16
C GLY A 230 -15.41 2.65 -21.64
N THR A 231 -14.19 2.57 -21.10
CA THR A 231 -13.97 2.53 -19.64
C THR A 231 -13.90 3.91 -18.99
N GLY A 232 -13.58 4.95 -19.76
CA GLY A 232 -13.33 6.29 -19.24
C GLY A 232 -11.98 6.48 -18.54
N VAL A 233 -11.05 5.50 -18.63
CA VAL A 233 -9.70 5.62 -18.05
C VAL A 233 -8.95 6.84 -18.61
N LEU A 234 -8.98 7.07 -19.93
CA LEU A 234 -8.37 8.25 -20.56
C LEU A 234 -8.94 9.57 -20.00
N HIS A 235 -10.24 9.61 -19.74
CA HIS A 235 -10.96 10.79 -19.26
C HIS A 235 -10.54 11.12 -17.82
N MET A 236 -10.48 10.12 -16.95
CA MET A 236 -10.06 10.30 -15.57
C MET A 236 -8.56 10.54 -15.44
N ALA A 237 -7.74 9.93 -16.29
CA ALA A 237 -6.31 10.26 -16.39
C ALA A 237 -6.13 11.75 -16.75
N ALA A 238 -6.89 12.24 -17.71
CA ALA A 238 -6.87 13.63 -18.14
C ALA A 238 -7.33 14.59 -17.03
N ARG A 239 -8.45 14.28 -16.35
CA ARG A 239 -8.97 15.07 -15.21
C ARG A 239 -7.97 15.19 -14.06
N ARG A 240 -7.18 14.15 -13.81
CA ARG A 240 -6.29 14.02 -12.64
C ARG A 240 -4.84 14.42 -12.91
N GLY A 241 -4.54 14.88 -14.13
CA GLY A 241 -3.21 15.35 -14.47
C GLY A 241 -2.20 14.23 -14.72
N GLN A 242 -2.65 13.04 -15.11
CA GLN A 242 -1.78 11.88 -15.34
C GLN A 242 -1.24 11.88 -16.78
N ALA A 243 -0.33 12.82 -17.09
CA ALA A 243 0.18 13.01 -18.44
C ALA A 243 0.83 11.75 -19.05
N GLU A 244 1.55 10.98 -18.23
CA GLU A 244 2.17 9.71 -18.65
C GLU A 244 1.12 8.66 -19.04
N VAL A 245 0.09 8.46 -18.21
CA VAL A 245 -1.01 7.54 -18.51
C VAL A 245 -1.77 7.98 -19.76
N VAL A 246 -2.03 9.28 -19.92
CA VAL A 246 -2.67 9.81 -21.13
C VAL A 246 -1.83 9.50 -22.37
N ARG A 247 -0.52 9.78 -22.32
CA ARG A 247 0.40 9.50 -23.42
C ARG A 247 0.37 8.02 -23.81
N MET A 248 0.56 7.12 -22.85
CA MET A 248 0.57 5.68 -23.09
C MET A 248 -0.73 5.19 -23.75
N LEU A 249 -1.88 5.67 -23.29
CA LEU A 249 -3.18 5.26 -23.84
C LEU A 249 -3.37 5.76 -25.29
N ILE A 250 -2.99 7.00 -25.57
CA ILE A 250 -3.10 7.58 -26.92
C ILE A 250 -2.14 6.87 -27.89
N GLU A 251 -0.89 6.65 -27.48
CA GLU A 251 0.12 5.95 -28.27
C GLU A 251 -0.26 4.48 -28.51
N ALA A 252 -0.94 3.84 -27.56
CA ALA A 252 -1.52 2.51 -27.73
C ALA A 252 -2.75 2.47 -28.67
N GLY A 253 -3.27 3.62 -29.09
CA GLY A 253 -4.38 3.73 -30.04
C GLY A 253 -5.77 3.85 -29.41
N VAL A 254 -5.88 4.31 -28.16
CA VAL A 254 -7.17 4.72 -27.58
C VAL A 254 -7.65 5.99 -28.30
N HIS A 255 -8.93 6.02 -28.67
CA HIS A 255 -9.48 7.14 -29.43
C HIS A 255 -9.63 8.38 -28.54
N VAL A 256 -9.00 9.50 -28.94
CA VAL A 256 -8.99 10.75 -28.16
C VAL A 256 -10.36 11.42 -28.05
N ASP A 257 -11.23 11.21 -29.04
CA ASP A 257 -12.61 11.72 -29.10
C ASP A 257 -13.62 10.67 -28.61
N GLU A 258 -13.16 9.61 -27.93
CA GLU A 258 -14.07 8.65 -27.31
C GLU A 258 -14.98 9.39 -26.32
N VAL A 259 -16.29 9.19 -26.46
CA VAL A 259 -17.29 9.76 -25.56
C VAL A 259 -17.76 8.66 -24.64
N VAL A 260 -17.48 8.80 -23.34
CA VAL A 260 -17.97 7.85 -22.33
C VAL A 260 -19.09 8.44 -21.50
N GLN A 261 -20.16 7.67 -21.30
CA GLN A 261 -21.21 7.98 -20.33
C GLN A 261 -20.72 7.52 -18.96
N LEU A 262 -20.14 8.45 -18.21
CA LEU A 262 -19.85 8.23 -16.80
C LEU A 262 -21.14 8.51 -16.02
N GLU A 263 -21.57 7.62 -15.13
CA GLU A 263 -22.81 7.76 -14.34
C GLU A 263 -22.94 9.11 -13.61
N ARG A 264 -21.80 9.76 -13.33
CA ARG A 264 -21.71 11.08 -12.71
C ARG A 264 -22.04 12.25 -13.64
N TYR A 265 -22.27 12.02 -14.94
CA TYR A 265 -22.47 13.06 -15.95
C TYR A 265 -23.68 12.74 -16.83
N ARG A 266 -24.61 13.70 -16.93
CA ARG A 266 -25.80 13.61 -17.79
C ARG A 266 -25.47 13.73 -19.28
N GLU A 267 -24.30 14.25 -19.58
CA GLU A 267 -23.76 14.41 -20.94
C GLU A 267 -22.49 13.57 -21.04
N GLY A 268 -22.29 12.90 -22.18
CA GLY A 268 -21.07 12.14 -22.41
C GLY A 268 -19.83 13.01 -22.24
N SER A 269 -18.82 12.49 -21.54
CA SER A 269 -17.58 13.21 -21.32
C SER A 269 -16.58 12.93 -22.44
N MET A 270 -15.73 13.90 -22.75
CA MET A 270 -14.56 13.78 -23.63
C MET A 270 -13.29 14.06 -22.83
N ALA A 271 -12.19 13.39 -23.15
CA ALA A 271 -10.92 13.54 -22.45
C ALA A 271 -10.43 15.00 -22.40
N LEU A 272 -10.65 15.77 -23.48
CA LEU A 272 -10.29 17.18 -23.56
C LEU A 272 -11.10 18.04 -22.57
N GLY A 273 -12.41 17.77 -22.43
CA GLY A 273 -13.28 18.46 -21.49
C GLY A 273 -12.86 18.20 -20.04
N GLU A 274 -12.47 16.96 -19.72
CA GLU A 274 -11.94 16.62 -18.40
C GLU A 274 -10.57 17.24 -18.11
N ALA A 275 -9.66 17.30 -19.09
CA ALA A 275 -8.40 18.02 -18.95
C ALA A 275 -8.61 19.50 -18.63
N ALA A 276 -9.58 20.14 -19.32
CA ALA A 276 -9.95 21.53 -19.07
C ALA A 276 -10.54 21.75 -17.67
N ARG A 277 -11.44 20.84 -17.22
CA ARG A 277 -11.98 20.86 -15.85
C ARG A 277 -10.91 20.68 -14.78
N GLY A 278 -9.92 19.83 -15.03
CA GLY A 278 -8.77 19.64 -14.13
C GLY A 278 -7.73 20.76 -14.21
N GLY A 279 -7.85 21.69 -15.16
CA GLY A 279 -6.85 22.75 -15.38
C GLY A 279 -5.53 22.24 -15.96
N HIS A 280 -5.50 21.05 -16.56
CA HIS A 280 -4.29 20.39 -17.03
C HIS A 280 -3.98 20.76 -18.48
N VAL A 281 -3.41 21.96 -18.66
CA VAL A 281 -3.12 22.55 -19.97
C VAL A 281 -2.19 21.68 -20.83
N GLU A 282 -1.17 21.06 -20.23
CA GLU A 282 -0.24 20.17 -20.96
C GLU A 282 -0.98 18.98 -21.58
N ILE A 283 -1.88 18.36 -20.81
CA ILE A 283 -2.70 17.24 -21.27
C ILE A 283 -3.67 17.68 -22.36
N ALA A 284 -4.29 18.86 -22.21
CA ALA A 284 -5.16 19.41 -23.24
C ALA A 284 -4.41 19.64 -24.56
N ARG A 285 -3.18 20.19 -24.51
CA ARG A 285 -2.33 20.34 -25.71
C ARG A 285 -1.98 19.00 -26.32
N MET A 286 -1.64 18.00 -25.51
CA MET A 286 -1.36 16.64 -25.97
C MET A 286 -2.57 16.08 -26.71
N LEU A 287 -3.76 16.10 -26.09
CA LEU A 287 -4.99 15.60 -26.70
C LEU A 287 -5.30 16.29 -28.04
N VAL A 288 -5.18 17.63 -28.11
CA VAL A 288 -5.38 18.38 -29.36
C VAL A 288 -4.34 18.02 -30.43
N ALA A 289 -3.08 17.81 -30.06
CA ALA A 289 -2.03 17.40 -31.00
C ALA A 289 -2.31 16.02 -31.63
N TYR A 290 -2.98 15.13 -30.90
CA TYR A 290 -3.46 13.84 -31.41
C TYR A 290 -4.87 13.91 -32.03
N GLY A 291 -5.40 15.12 -32.23
CA GLY A 291 -6.61 15.39 -32.99
C GLY A 291 -7.91 15.50 -32.20
N ALA A 292 -7.85 15.56 -30.86
CA ALA A 292 -9.04 15.75 -30.04
C ALA A 292 -9.76 17.06 -30.39
N GLY A 293 -11.07 16.97 -30.65
CA GLY A 293 -11.92 18.12 -30.95
C GLY A 293 -11.83 18.66 -32.38
N MET A 294 -11.04 18.06 -33.29
CA MET A 294 -11.00 18.50 -34.69
C MET A 294 -12.26 18.10 -35.50
N LYS A 295 -13.16 17.29 -34.92
CA LYS A 295 -14.47 16.94 -35.51
C LYS A 295 -15.67 17.47 -34.72
N GLY A 296 -15.44 18.41 -33.81
CA GLY A 296 -16.42 18.94 -32.87
C GLY A 296 -17.07 20.28 -33.26
N SER A 297 -17.34 20.54 -34.54
CA SER A 297 -18.22 21.65 -34.95
C SER A 297 -18.95 21.39 -36.28
N GLY A 298 -19.47 20.17 -36.47
CA GLY A 298 -20.32 19.81 -37.62
C GLY A 298 -21.83 19.96 -37.39
N GLY A 299 -22.28 20.43 -36.22
CA GLY A 299 -23.71 20.39 -35.89
C GLY A 299 -24.13 21.26 -34.72
N ARG A 300 -23.79 22.56 -34.75
CA ARG A 300 -24.58 23.64 -34.09
C ARG A 300 -24.07 25.09 -34.28
N LEU A 301 -23.29 25.39 -35.32
CA LEU A 301 -22.93 26.78 -35.66
C LEU A 301 -23.21 27.18 -37.11
N ALA A 302 -24.11 26.47 -37.80
CA ALA A 302 -24.75 27.01 -39.01
C ALA A 302 -25.99 27.82 -38.57
N ASN A 303 -25.78 29.04 -38.07
CA ASN A 303 -26.71 30.19 -38.10
C ASN A 303 -26.25 31.36 -37.21
N ALA A 304 -25.00 31.77 -37.34
CA ALA A 304 -24.60 33.11 -36.89
C ALA A 304 -23.59 33.69 -37.89
N ARG A 305 -24.16 34.33 -38.93
CA ARG A 305 -23.62 35.42 -39.76
C ARG A 305 -22.09 35.51 -39.89
N LEU A 306 -21.59 35.24 -41.10
CA LEU A 306 -21.41 36.24 -42.15
C LEU A 306 -21.53 35.56 -43.51
#